data_AF-A0A353B742-F1
#
_entry.id   AF-A0A353B742-F1
#
_cell.length_a   1.000
_cell.length_b   1.000
_cell.length_c   1.000
_cell.angle_alpha   90.00
_cell.angle_beta   90.00
_cell.angle_gamma   90.00
#
_symmetry.space_group_name_H-M   'P 1'
#
loop_
_entity.id
_entity.type
_entity.pdbx_description
1 polymer ?
#
loop_
_entity_poly.entity_id
_entity_poly.type
_entity_poly.pdbx_seq_one_letter_code
_entity_poly.pdbx_strand_id
1 'polypeptide(L)'
;HLASNVLIGAPRNDGEAGLSVGVVSANEGGGASTLATAFAITCAEDCGLRTTLIDADTRRRTVSSAFGLNGSPGLAELTSGDAEHNQCIQQQSNPLLSLVSSSSELSQRRLSASPRMMSAAVDHFQAEQDIVIVDLPSADRPDHALHLAKHLDYLVLIVESDKSEQQHIRHILRQFGSDRPTIGVVLTKQKSYLPGLFQRAITPS
;
A
#
# COMPACT_ATOMS: atom_id res chain seq x y z
N HIS A 1 -8.86 5.28 -13.15
CA HIS A 1 -8.61 6.71 -12.85
C HIS A 1 -7.57 6.94 -11.76
N LEU A 2 -7.61 6.24 -10.61
CA LEU A 2 -6.63 6.43 -9.52
C LEU A 2 -5.17 6.19 -9.95
N ALA A 3 -4.92 5.09 -10.65
CA ALA A 3 -3.59 4.75 -11.16
C ALA A 3 -3.03 5.83 -12.09
N SER A 4 -3.86 6.32 -13.01
CA SER A 4 -3.48 7.40 -13.94
C SER A 4 -3.13 8.70 -13.21
N ASN A 5 -3.89 9.10 -12.18
CA ASN A 5 -3.60 10.35 -11.44
C ASN A 5 -2.35 10.25 -10.56
N VAL A 6 -2.09 9.09 -9.93
CA VAL A 6 -0.86 8.87 -9.16
C VAL A 6 0.36 8.87 -10.08
N LEU A 7 0.25 8.27 -11.28
CA LEU A 7 1.34 8.25 -12.26
C LEU A 7 1.57 9.60 -12.96
N ILE A 8 0.54 10.44 -13.13
CA ILE A 8 0.65 11.78 -13.75
C ILE A 8 1.25 12.81 -12.77
N GLY A 9 1.01 12.66 -11.47
CA GLY A 9 1.55 13.56 -10.45
C GLY A 9 2.99 13.27 -10.05
N ALA A 10 3.55 12.12 -10.44
CA ALA A 10 4.89 11.73 -10.08
C ALA A 10 5.92 12.23 -11.10
N PRO A 11 6.88 13.10 -10.72
CA PRO A 11 7.97 13.46 -11.61
C PRO A 11 8.76 12.19 -11.94
N ARG A 12 8.75 11.80 -13.21
CA ARG A 12 9.59 10.72 -13.73
C ARG A 12 10.82 11.37 -14.34
N ASN A 13 11.96 11.23 -13.66
CA ASN A 13 13.27 11.48 -14.25
C ASN A 13 13.80 10.16 -14.79
N ASP A 14 14.20 10.15 -16.07
CA ASP A 14 14.84 9.00 -16.70
C ASP A 14 16.18 8.71 -15.98
N GLY A 15 16.20 7.68 -15.13
CA GLY A 15 17.38 7.27 -14.34
C GLY A 15 17.22 7.30 -12.81
N GLU A 16 16.06 7.69 -12.27
CA GLU A 16 15.76 7.59 -10.84
C GLU A 16 15.14 6.22 -10.47
N ALA A 17 15.31 5.81 -9.21
CA ALA A 17 14.71 4.60 -8.65
C ALA A 17 13.17 4.61 -8.79
N GLY A 18 12.55 3.43 -8.81
CA GLY A 18 11.09 3.26 -8.85
C GLY A 18 10.36 4.02 -7.75
N LEU A 19 9.07 4.29 -7.96
CA LEU A 19 8.27 5.05 -7.01
C LEU A 19 7.74 4.15 -5.90
N SER A 20 7.72 4.66 -4.66
CA SER A 20 7.08 3.98 -3.53
C SER A 20 5.73 4.62 -3.16
N VAL A 21 4.69 3.80 -3.04
CA VAL A 21 3.33 4.25 -2.71
C VAL A 21 2.79 3.44 -1.54
N GLY A 22 2.60 4.09 -0.39
CA GLY A 22 1.89 3.50 0.74
C GLY A 22 0.37 3.60 0.54
N VAL A 23 -0.35 2.55 0.88
CA VAL A 23 -1.82 2.57 0.93
C VAL A 23 -2.24 2.28 2.37
N VAL A 24 -3.00 3.21 2.96
CA VAL A 24 -3.42 3.13 4.36
C VAL A 24 -4.89 3.49 4.48
N SER A 25 -5.59 2.86 5.42
CA SER A 25 -6.98 3.22 5.73
C SER A 25 -7.08 3.93 7.07
N ALA A 26 -7.99 4.90 7.17
CA ALA A 26 -8.21 5.65 8.40
C ALA A 26 -8.77 4.79 9.54
N ASN A 27 -9.58 3.78 9.18
CA ASN A 27 -10.17 2.82 10.10
C ASN A 27 -9.96 1.41 9.58
N GLU A 28 -9.93 0.46 10.51
CA GLU A 28 -9.91 -0.96 10.20
C GLU A 28 -11.08 -1.36 9.27
N GLY A 29 -10.76 -2.08 8.18
CA GLY A 29 -11.76 -2.45 7.16
C GLY A 29 -12.13 -1.34 6.17
N GLY A 30 -11.34 -0.25 6.11
CA GLY A 30 -11.52 0.84 5.14
C GLY A 30 -11.23 0.46 3.68
N GLY A 31 -10.59 -0.69 3.44
CA GLY A 31 -10.33 -1.22 2.09
C GLY A 31 -8.92 -0.94 1.54
N ALA A 32 -7.94 -0.65 2.41
CA ALA A 32 -6.54 -0.40 2.02
C ALA A 32 -5.97 -1.55 1.20
N SER A 33 -5.96 -2.76 1.75
CA SER A 33 -5.43 -3.96 1.07
C SER A 33 -6.14 -4.25 -0.26
N THR A 34 -7.45 -4.02 -0.33
CA THR A 34 -8.22 -4.19 -1.58
C THR A 34 -7.78 -3.18 -2.64
N LEU A 35 -7.63 -1.91 -2.27
CA LEU A 35 -7.17 -0.88 -3.19
C LEU A 35 -5.71 -1.11 -3.58
N ALA A 36 -4.84 -1.45 -2.63
CA ALA A 36 -3.42 -1.75 -2.88
C ALA A 36 -3.27 -2.90 -3.88
N THR A 37 -4.03 -3.98 -3.68
CA THR A 37 -4.06 -5.15 -4.57
C THR A 37 -4.53 -4.77 -5.97
N ALA A 38 -5.68 -4.12 -6.09
CA ALA A 38 -6.22 -3.71 -7.38
C ALA A 38 -5.28 -2.74 -8.10
N PHE A 39 -4.66 -1.81 -7.35
CA PHE A 39 -3.71 -0.86 -7.90
C PHE A 39 -2.45 -1.55 -8.43
N ALA A 40 -1.91 -2.54 -7.71
CA ALA A 40 -0.76 -3.31 -8.15
C ALA A 40 -1.04 -4.10 -9.43
N ILE A 41 -2.19 -4.77 -9.48
CA ILE A 41 -2.64 -5.52 -10.66
C ILE A 41 -2.78 -4.59 -11.86
N THR A 42 -3.47 -3.45 -11.71
CA THR A 42 -3.62 -2.46 -12.80
C THR A 42 -2.28 -1.89 -13.27
N CYS A 43 -1.32 -1.64 -12.36
CA CYS A 43 0.01 -1.16 -12.76
C CYS A 43 0.75 -2.20 -13.62
N ALA A 44 0.69 -3.47 -13.24
CA ALA A 44 1.36 -4.55 -13.94
C ALA A 44 0.65 -4.94 -15.25
N GLU A 45 -0.68 -5.09 -15.24
CA GLU A 45 -1.46 -5.59 -16.37
C GLU A 45 -1.79 -4.49 -17.38
N ASP A 46 -2.33 -3.36 -16.92
CA ASP A 46 -2.86 -2.32 -17.81
C ASP A 46 -1.79 -1.30 -18.21
N CYS A 47 -0.83 -1.02 -17.32
CA CYS A 47 0.22 -0.02 -17.54
C CYS A 47 1.58 -0.63 -17.92
N GLY A 48 1.75 -1.96 -17.81
CA GLY A 48 3.00 -2.65 -18.15
C GLY A 48 4.19 -2.29 -17.27
N LEU A 49 3.95 -1.89 -16.01
CA LEU A 49 4.99 -1.50 -15.06
C LEU A 49 5.47 -2.70 -14.24
N ARG A 50 6.78 -2.82 -14.05
CA ARG A 50 7.35 -3.76 -13.06
C ARG A 50 6.93 -3.31 -11.67
N THR A 51 6.10 -4.12 -11.04
CA THR A 51 5.35 -3.76 -9.84
C THR A 51 5.63 -4.77 -8.73
N THR A 52 5.98 -4.26 -7.55
CA THR A 52 6.01 -5.06 -6.32
C THR A 52 4.91 -4.61 -5.38
N LEU A 53 4.12 -5.56 -4.87
CA LEU A 53 3.18 -5.32 -3.77
C LEU A 53 3.73 -5.96 -2.49
N ILE A 54 3.96 -5.13 -1.48
CA ILE A 54 4.47 -5.52 -0.16
C ILE A 54 3.33 -5.45 0.86
N ASP A 55 3.04 -6.57 1.51
CA ASP A 55 2.18 -6.58 2.70
C ASP A 55 3.01 -6.14 3.92
N ALA A 56 2.69 -5.01 4.54
CA ALA A 56 3.35 -4.55 5.75
C ALA A 56 2.49 -4.78 7.02
N ASP A 57 1.28 -5.33 6.89
CA ASP A 57 0.40 -5.62 8.02
C ASP A 57 0.62 -7.06 8.52
N THR A 58 1.58 -7.20 9.44
CA THR A 58 1.85 -8.51 10.09
C THR A 58 0.74 -9.01 11.00
N ARG A 59 -0.27 -8.18 11.33
CA ARG A 59 -1.42 -8.54 12.16
C ARG A 59 -2.53 -9.16 11.33
N ARG A 60 -2.97 -8.47 10.28
CA ARG A 60 -4.10 -8.89 9.42
C ARG A 60 -3.66 -9.73 8.25
N ARG A 61 -2.45 -9.52 7.73
CA ARG A 61 -1.86 -10.27 6.61
C ARG A 61 -2.78 -10.39 5.41
N THR A 62 -3.56 -9.34 5.12
CA THR A 62 -4.71 -9.46 4.21
C THR A 62 -4.27 -9.75 2.78
N VAL A 63 -3.21 -9.08 2.31
CA VAL A 63 -2.60 -9.39 1.01
C VAL A 63 -1.96 -10.78 1.05
N SER A 64 -1.19 -11.09 2.10
CA SER A 64 -0.52 -12.39 2.22
C SER A 64 -1.51 -13.56 2.16
N SER A 65 -2.63 -13.48 2.88
CA SER A 65 -3.69 -14.49 2.86
C SER A 65 -4.44 -14.54 1.53
N ALA A 66 -4.70 -13.39 0.89
CA ALA A 66 -5.40 -13.33 -0.39
C ALA A 66 -4.62 -14.02 -1.52
N PHE A 67 -3.29 -13.95 -1.48
CA PHE A 67 -2.41 -14.54 -2.50
C PHE A 67 -1.73 -15.85 -2.05
N GLY A 68 -2.01 -16.34 -0.84
CA GLY A 68 -1.43 -17.59 -0.33
C GLY A 68 0.09 -17.53 -0.13
N LEU A 69 0.64 -16.39 0.29
CA LEU A 69 2.08 -16.08 0.38
C LEU A 69 2.81 -16.76 1.55
N ASN A 70 2.29 -17.90 2.00
CA ASN A 70 2.41 -18.37 3.37
C ASN A 70 3.76 -19.03 3.71
N GLY A 71 4.47 -19.54 2.70
CA GLY A 71 5.73 -20.28 2.90
C GLY A 71 6.98 -19.42 2.90
N SER A 72 6.95 -18.24 2.28
CA SER A 72 8.17 -17.47 2.01
C SER A 72 8.41 -16.39 3.07
N PRO A 73 9.68 -16.09 3.41
CA PRO A 73 10.03 -14.95 4.24
C PRO A 73 9.44 -13.64 3.70
N GLY A 74 9.13 -12.71 4.59
CA GLY A 74 8.50 -11.45 4.22
C GLY A 74 9.29 -10.23 4.68
N LEU A 75 8.61 -9.09 4.70
CA LEU A 75 9.18 -7.81 5.13
C LEU A 75 9.76 -7.88 6.55
N ALA A 76 9.14 -8.62 7.46
CA ALA A 76 9.64 -8.78 8.83
C ALA A 76 10.98 -9.52 8.90
N GLU A 77 11.15 -10.59 8.12
CA GLU A 77 12.42 -11.32 8.03
C GLU A 77 13.51 -10.52 7.32
N LEU A 78 13.18 -9.88 6.20
CA LEU A 78 14.10 -9.03 5.46
C LEU A 78 14.68 -7.91 6.33
N THR A 79 13.79 -7.19 7.03
CA THR A 79 14.18 -6.04 7.87
C THR A 79 14.91 -6.45 9.15
N SER A 80 14.88 -7.72 9.52
CA SER A 80 15.64 -8.26 10.65
C SER A 80 16.96 -8.90 10.25
N GLY A 81 17.22 -9.04 8.94
CA GLY A 81 18.39 -9.75 8.42
C GLY A 81 18.30 -11.27 8.46
N ASP A 82 17.11 -11.83 8.68
CA ASP A 82 16.87 -13.28 8.72
C ASP A 82 16.50 -13.87 7.35
N ALA A 83 16.32 -13.01 6.35
CA ALA A 83 16.14 -13.40 4.95
C ALA A 83 16.78 -12.36 4.03
N GLU A 84 17.26 -12.83 2.89
CA GLU A 84 17.78 -12.00 1.81
C GLU A 84 16.65 -11.49 0.91
N HIS A 85 16.89 -10.37 0.22
CA HIS A 85 15.91 -9.73 -0.67
C HIS A 85 15.23 -10.70 -1.65
N ASN A 86 16.03 -11.51 -2.36
CA ASN A 86 15.53 -12.45 -3.36
C ASN A 86 14.67 -13.58 -2.76
N GLN A 87 14.86 -13.91 -1.47
CA GLN A 87 14.08 -14.94 -0.79
C GLN A 87 12.67 -14.44 -0.43
N CYS A 88 12.48 -13.12 -0.38
CA CYS A 88 11.21 -12.49 -0.03
C CYS A 88 10.29 -12.27 -1.24
N ILE A 89 10.82 -12.40 -2.45
CA ILE A 89 10.09 -12.14 -3.70
C ILE A 89 9.33 -13.39 -4.13
N GLN A 90 8.01 -13.26 -4.28
CA GLN A 90 7.13 -14.28 -4.84
C GLN A 90 6.56 -13.80 -6.17
N GLN A 91 7.11 -14.35 -7.26
CA GLN A 91 6.66 -14.06 -8.62
C GLN A 91 5.26 -14.61 -8.87
N GLN A 92 4.43 -13.85 -9.57
CA GLN A 92 3.07 -14.24 -9.92
C GLN A 92 3.00 -14.76 -11.37
N SER A 93 1.83 -15.22 -11.79
CA SER A 93 1.59 -15.62 -13.19
C SER A 93 1.86 -14.47 -14.17
N ASN A 94 1.65 -13.23 -13.75
CA ASN A 94 2.12 -12.05 -14.48
C ASN A 94 3.59 -11.76 -14.07
N PRO A 95 4.57 -11.82 -14.99
CA PRO A 95 5.98 -11.60 -14.67
C PRO A 95 6.31 -10.14 -14.30
N LEU A 96 5.39 -9.20 -14.54
CA LEU A 96 5.51 -7.81 -14.12
C LEU A 96 4.97 -7.57 -12.70
N LEU A 97 4.36 -8.57 -12.07
CA LEU A 97 3.84 -8.48 -10.70
C LEU A 97 4.59 -9.45 -9.78
N SER A 98 5.21 -8.88 -8.76
CA SER A 98 5.80 -9.64 -7.65
C SER A 98 5.17 -9.26 -6.33
N LEU A 99 5.15 -10.21 -5.41
CA LEU A 99 4.54 -10.07 -4.09
C LEU A 99 5.56 -10.32 -2.98
N VAL A 100 5.43 -9.58 -1.89
CA VAL A 100 6.22 -9.78 -0.67
C VAL A 100 5.25 -9.92 0.50
N SER A 101 5.36 -11.02 1.24
CA SER A 101 4.53 -11.26 2.43
C SER A 101 4.95 -10.34 3.58
N SER A 102 4.08 -10.18 4.58
CA SER A 102 4.43 -9.43 5.78
C SER A 102 5.39 -10.20 6.69
N SER A 103 5.18 -11.50 6.83
CA SER A 103 6.19 -12.47 7.29
C SER A 103 5.82 -13.88 6.83
N SER A 104 6.73 -14.83 6.97
CA SER A 104 6.39 -16.26 6.78
C SER A 104 5.35 -16.73 7.82
N GLU A 105 4.47 -17.66 7.45
CA GLU A 105 3.51 -18.25 8.39
C GLU A 105 4.18 -19.04 9.51
N LEU A 106 5.35 -19.62 9.24
CA LEU A 106 6.11 -20.39 10.22
C LEU A 106 6.69 -19.49 11.32
N SER A 107 7.12 -18.27 10.98
CA SER A 107 7.75 -17.35 11.94
C SER A 107 6.73 -16.52 12.73
N GLN A 108 5.59 -16.18 12.11
CA GLN A 108 4.57 -15.27 12.64
C GLN A 108 5.14 -13.97 13.23
N ARG A 109 6.26 -13.48 12.67
CA ARG A 109 6.96 -12.32 13.22
C ARG A 109 6.16 -11.05 13.07
N ARG A 110 6.27 -10.20 14.09
CA ARG A 110 5.81 -8.80 14.01
C ARG A 110 6.88 -7.96 13.34
N LEU A 111 6.45 -6.97 12.58
CA LEU A 111 7.35 -5.97 12.03
C LEU A 111 7.76 -5.01 13.16
N SER A 112 8.99 -5.13 13.64
CA SER A 112 9.52 -4.33 14.77
C SER A 112 10.78 -3.54 14.42
N ALA A 113 11.27 -3.66 13.18
CA ALA A 113 12.43 -2.94 12.70
C ALA A 113 12.22 -1.42 12.73
N SER A 114 13.32 -0.67 12.77
CA SER A 114 13.24 0.78 12.73
C SER A 114 12.67 1.27 11.38
N PRO A 115 12.01 2.44 11.32
CA PRO A 115 11.49 2.99 10.07
C PRO A 115 12.55 3.14 8.98
N ARG A 116 13.80 3.43 9.38
CA ARG A 116 14.95 3.51 8.47
C ARG A 116 15.32 2.17 7.85
N MET A 117 15.28 1.08 8.63
CA MET A 117 15.56 -0.26 8.11
C MET A 117 14.45 -0.75 7.20
N MET A 118 13.20 -0.46 7.53
CA MET A 118 12.06 -0.73 6.66
C MET A 118 12.15 0.07 5.35
N SER A 119 12.53 1.35 5.42
CA SER A 119 12.80 2.18 4.24
C SER A 119 13.90 1.58 3.37
N ALA A 120 15.05 1.22 3.95
CA ALA A 120 16.15 0.61 3.20
C ALA A 120 15.75 -0.70 2.50
N ALA A 121 14.86 -1.48 3.11
CA ALA A 121 14.29 -2.67 2.47
C ALA A 121 13.43 -2.29 1.25
N VAL A 122 12.57 -1.27 1.37
CA VAL A 122 11.75 -0.74 0.26
C VAL A 122 12.63 -0.16 -0.85
N ASP A 123 13.70 0.57 -0.51
CA ASP A 123 14.63 1.16 -1.48
C ASP A 123 15.27 0.09 -2.38
N HIS A 124 15.53 -1.12 -1.83
CA HIS A 124 16.06 -2.22 -2.61
C HIS A 124 15.07 -2.73 -3.66
N PHE A 125 13.77 -2.78 -3.33
CA PHE A 125 12.74 -3.08 -4.34
C PHE A 125 12.63 -1.94 -5.36
N GLN A 126 12.71 -0.67 -4.94
CA GLN A 126 12.63 0.47 -5.86
C GLN A 126 13.78 0.47 -6.88
N ALA A 127 14.95 -0.09 -6.55
CA ALA A 127 16.07 -0.19 -7.49
C ALA A 127 15.77 -1.07 -8.72
N GLU A 128 14.87 -2.05 -8.58
CA GLU A 128 14.58 -3.05 -9.62
C GLU A 128 13.19 -2.89 -10.26
N GLN A 129 12.32 -2.10 -9.65
CA GLN A 129 10.90 -2.01 -9.97
C GLN A 129 10.56 -0.60 -10.42
N ASP A 130 9.53 -0.46 -11.26
CA ASP A 130 9.06 0.87 -11.67
C ASP A 130 8.14 1.46 -10.60
N ILE A 131 7.45 0.59 -9.82
CA ILE A 131 6.59 0.97 -8.71
C ILE A 131 6.58 -0.10 -7.60
N VAL A 132 6.66 0.36 -6.35
CA VAL A 132 6.53 -0.45 -5.13
C VAL A 132 5.33 0.04 -4.35
N ILE A 133 4.33 -0.82 -4.18
CA ILE A 133 3.10 -0.53 -3.44
C ILE A 133 3.21 -1.22 -2.08
N VAL A 134 3.00 -0.47 -1.01
CA VAL A 134 3.08 -0.97 0.37
C VAL A 134 1.68 -0.92 1.00
N ASP A 135 1.10 -2.09 1.28
CA ASP A 135 -0.15 -2.21 2.03
C ASP A 135 0.14 -2.04 3.53
N LEU A 136 -0.28 -0.92 4.10
CA LEU A 136 -0.03 -0.55 5.48
C LEU A 136 -1.23 -0.94 6.37
N PRO A 137 -0.99 -1.27 7.66
CA PRO A 137 -2.08 -1.45 8.62
C PRO A 137 -2.90 -0.17 8.77
N SER A 138 -4.14 -0.28 9.28
CA SER A 138 -5.00 0.89 9.48
C SER A 138 -4.43 1.88 10.51
N ALA A 139 -4.68 3.16 10.28
CA ALA A 139 -4.16 4.26 11.09
C ALA A 139 -4.94 4.52 12.39
N ASP A 140 -6.01 3.78 12.66
CA ASP A 140 -6.80 3.85 13.89
C ASP A 140 -6.11 3.19 15.10
N ARG A 141 -5.04 2.42 14.87
CA ARG A 141 -4.26 1.77 15.93
C ARG A 141 -2.76 1.98 15.71
N PRO A 142 -1.97 2.18 16.78
CA PRO A 142 -0.52 2.30 16.64
C PRO A 142 0.11 1.02 16.07
N ASP A 143 0.98 1.19 15.06
CA ASP A 143 1.77 0.11 14.48
C ASP A 143 3.15 0.65 14.02
N HIS A 144 4.18 -0.20 14.09
CA HIS A 144 5.52 0.17 13.61
C HIS A 144 5.51 0.38 12.10
N ALA A 145 4.74 -0.42 11.34
CA ALA A 145 4.63 -0.29 9.89
C ALA A 145 4.11 1.09 9.47
N LEU A 146 3.25 1.75 10.25
CA LEU A 146 2.77 3.10 9.93
C LEU A 146 3.88 4.15 9.88
N HIS A 147 5.01 3.91 10.57
CA HIS A 147 6.14 4.82 10.51
C HIS A 147 6.93 4.71 9.20
N LEU A 148 6.83 3.57 8.49
CA LEU A 148 7.38 3.42 7.15
C LEU A 148 6.76 4.42 6.17
N ALA A 149 5.48 4.76 6.33
CA ALA A 149 4.77 5.70 5.46
C ALA A 149 5.50 7.04 5.28
N LYS A 150 6.20 7.52 6.32
CA LYS A 150 6.99 8.77 6.31
C LYS A 150 8.18 8.76 5.36
N HIS A 151 8.60 7.57 4.97
CA HIS A 151 9.77 7.34 4.13
C HIS A 151 9.40 6.99 2.68
N LEU A 152 8.10 6.85 2.38
CA LEU A 152 7.63 6.59 1.02
C LEU A 152 7.46 7.90 0.24
N ASP A 153 7.39 7.82 -1.09
CA ASP A 153 7.21 8.99 -1.95
C ASP A 153 5.77 9.51 -1.89
N TYR A 154 4.82 8.58 -1.92
CA TYR A 154 3.38 8.86 -1.90
C TYR A 154 2.65 8.05 -0.84
N LEU A 155 1.56 8.62 -0.32
CA LEU A 155 0.65 7.95 0.58
C LEU A 155 -0.79 8.15 0.10
N VAL A 156 -1.50 7.05 -0.10
CA VAL A 156 -2.92 7.03 -0.40
C VAL A 156 -3.69 6.72 0.89
N LEU A 157 -4.33 7.75 1.46
CA LEU A 157 -5.18 7.62 2.64
C LEU A 157 -6.63 7.34 2.23
N ILE A 158 -7.15 6.19 2.63
CA ILE A 158 -8.54 5.80 2.43
C ILE A 158 -9.40 6.26 3.61
N VAL A 159 -10.44 7.03 3.30
CA VAL A 159 -11.39 7.59 4.27
C VAL A 159 -12.80 7.11 3.94
N GLU A 160 -13.44 6.42 4.88
CA GLU A 160 -14.85 6.04 4.74
C GLU A 160 -15.74 7.25 5.05
N SER A 161 -16.58 7.64 4.08
CA SER A 161 -17.36 8.88 4.07
C SER A 161 -18.32 9.05 5.26
N ASP A 162 -18.82 7.94 5.81
CA ASP A 162 -19.84 7.93 6.88
C ASP A 162 -19.32 7.40 8.23
N LYS A 163 -18.05 6.97 8.31
CA LYS A 163 -17.48 6.37 9.53
C LYS A 163 -16.34 7.17 10.13
N SER A 164 -15.69 8.02 9.34
CA SER A 164 -14.46 8.69 9.76
C SER A 164 -14.79 10.11 10.25
N GLU A 165 -14.63 10.35 11.55
CA GLU A 165 -14.77 11.70 12.09
C GLU A 165 -13.68 12.62 11.54
N GLN A 166 -14.03 13.85 11.19
CA GLN A 166 -13.05 14.80 10.63
C GLN A 166 -11.86 15.06 11.57
N GLN A 167 -12.09 15.01 12.88
CA GLN A 167 -11.02 15.18 13.87
C GLN A 167 -10.03 14.01 13.82
N HIS A 168 -10.52 12.78 13.66
CA HIS A 168 -9.71 11.58 13.48
C HIS A 168 -8.85 11.67 12.21
N ILE A 169 -9.44 12.08 11.08
CA ILE A 169 -8.69 12.26 9.82
C ILE A 169 -7.61 13.33 9.96
N ARG A 170 -7.91 14.46 10.61
CA ARG A 170 -6.90 15.50 10.87
C ARG A 170 -5.77 14.99 11.76
N HIS A 171 -6.06 14.13 12.74
CA HIS A 171 -5.04 13.51 13.57
C HIS A 171 -4.12 12.60 12.75
N ILE A 172 -4.70 11.73 11.92
CA ILE A 172 -3.96 10.83 11.02
C ILE A 172 -3.06 11.61 10.05
N LEU A 173 -3.58 12.67 9.41
CA LEU A 173 -2.79 13.50 8.50
C LEU A 173 -1.59 14.15 9.22
N ARG A 174 -1.78 14.62 10.46
CA ARG A 174 -0.68 15.16 11.29
C ARG A 174 0.36 14.12 11.66
N GLN A 175 -0.04 12.84 11.79
CA GLN A 175 0.89 11.76 12.11
C GLN A 175 1.94 11.59 11.01
N PHE A 176 1.58 11.77 9.74
CA PHE A 176 2.47 11.56 8.59
C PHE A 176 3.32 12.79 8.21
N GLY A 177 2.98 13.98 8.71
CA GLY A 177 3.75 15.20 8.49
C GLY A 177 3.33 15.98 7.24
N SER A 178 4.00 17.11 7.00
CA SER A 178 3.68 18.05 5.90
C SER A 178 4.60 17.96 4.69
N ASP A 179 5.81 17.42 4.86
CA ASP A 179 6.87 17.56 3.85
C ASP A 179 6.96 16.33 2.93
N ARG A 180 6.94 15.12 3.50
CA ARG A 180 6.82 13.83 2.81
C ARG A 180 6.15 12.81 3.72
N PRO A 181 5.38 11.84 3.18
CA PRO A 181 5.05 11.59 1.77
C PRO A 181 4.06 12.62 1.20
N THR A 182 3.95 12.70 -0.13
CA THR A 182 2.81 13.41 -0.77
C THR A 182 1.53 12.61 -0.52
N ILE A 183 0.56 13.22 0.16
CA ILE A 183 -0.67 12.53 0.58
C ILE A 183 -1.82 12.79 -0.39
N GLY A 184 -2.31 11.73 -1.03
CA GLY A 184 -3.60 11.69 -1.71
C GLY A 184 -4.68 11.09 -0.82
N VAL A 185 -5.91 11.59 -0.91
CA VAL A 185 -7.05 11.06 -0.13
C VAL A 185 -8.07 10.43 -1.07
N VAL A 186 -8.51 9.21 -0.74
CA VAL A 186 -9.56 8.47 -1.45
C VAL A 186 -10.76 8.30 -0.53
N LEU A 187 -11.89 8.87 -0.94
CA LEU A 187 -13.16 8.67 -0.24
C LEU A 187 -13.81 7.38 -0.72
N THR A 188 -14.12 6.48 0.20
CA THR A 188 -14.80 5.21 -0.10
C THR A 188 -16.13 5.10 0.64
N LYS A 189 -16.96 4.15 0.17
CA LYS A 189 -18.26 3.80 0.76
C LYS A 189 -19.20 5.00 0.91
N GLN A 190 -19.16 5.91 -0.06
CA GLN A 190 -20.10 7.02 -0.12
C GLN A 190 -21.50 6.46 -0.38
N LYS A 191 -22.41 6.62 0.58
CA LYS A 191 -23.83 6.36 0.35
C LYS A 191 -24.38 7.48 -0.51
N SER A 192 -24.74 7.18 -1.75
CA SER A 192 -25.52 8.10 -2.58
C SER A 192 -26.95 8.13 -2.04
N TYR A 193 -27.29 9.16 -1.26
CA TYR A 193 -28.68 9.49 -0.90
C TYR A 193 -29.41 10.17 -2.05
N LEU A 194 -29.18 9.72 -3.29
CA LEU A 194 -29.92 10.19 -4.44
C LEU A 194 -31.21 9.37 -4.55
N PRO A 195 -32.40 10.00 -4.57
CA PRO A 195 -33.64 9.33 -4.93
C PRO A 195 -33.45 8.60 -6.27
N GLY A 196 -34.00 7.39 -6.44
CA GLY A 196 -33.72 6.52 -7.60
C GLY A 196 -33.94 7.14 -8.98
N LEU A 197 -34.70 8.23 -9.06
CA LEU A 197 -34.89 9.05 -10.26
C LEU A 197 -33.61 9.79 -10.72
N PHE A 198 -32.72 10.17 -9.79
CA PHE A 198 -31.47 10.89 -10.10
C PHE A 198 -30.28 9.98 -10.36
N GLN A 199 -30.32 8.72 -9.90
CA GLN A 199 -29.25 7.73 -10.10
C GLN A 199 -29.14 7.28 -11.57
N ARG A 200 -30.24 7.28 -12.33
CA ARG A 200 -30.27 6.98 -13.78
C ARG A 200 -29.71 8.07 -14.67
N ALA A 201 -29.54 9.29 -14.16
CA ALA A 201 -29.05 10.43 -14.94
C ALA A 201 -27.52 10.60 -14.88
N ILE A 202 -26.84 9.94 -13.93
CA ILE A 202 -25.43 10.21 -13.60
C ILE A 202 -24.52 9.01 -13.90
N THR A 203 -25.09 7.80 -14.08
CA THR A 203 -24.33 6.61 -14.47
C THR A 203 -24.68 6.26 -15.93
N PRO A 204 -23.80 6.50 -16.92
CA PRO A 204 -24.02 5.99 -18.26
C PRO A 204 -23.89 4.46 -18.23
N SER A 205 -24.77 3.79 -18.99
CA SER A 205 -24.76 2.34 -19.19
C SER A 205 -23.56 1.86 -19.98
#